data_AF-A0A2E9FET0-F1
#
_entry.id   AF-A0A2E9FET0-F1
#
_cell.length_a   1.000
_cell.length_b   1.000
_cell.length_c   1.000
_cell.angle_alpha   90.00
_cell.angle_beta   90.00
_cell.angle_gamma   90.00
#
_symmetry.space_group_name_H-M   'P 1'
#
loop_
_entity.id
_entity.type
_entity.pdbx_description
1 polymer ?
#
loop_
_entity_poly.entity_id
_entity_poly.type
_entity_poly.pdbx_seq_one_letter_code
_entity_poly.pdbx_strand_id
1 'polypeptide(L)' 'MVKDYDKEDPFEMKTIEIPGGNIVHQAQVMSEEFRDMGTTEDELLNMFSNPFYGGLYMAYVQLGRETVEKIVFQVYKKYM' A
#
# COMPACT_ATOMS: atom_id res chain seq x y z
N MET A 1 23.21 -1.95 -12.29
CA MET A 1 22.38 -0.75 -12.14
C MET A 1 20.94 -1.21 -12.01
N VAL A 2 20.26 -0.86 -10.93
CA VAL A 2 18.80 -1.02 -10.83
C VAL A 2 18.19 0.10 -11.66
N LYS A 3 17.21 -0.23 -12.50
CA LYS A 3 16.50 0.74 -13.33
C LYS A 3 15.53 1.55 -12.44
N ASP A 4 15.42 2.86 -12.68
CA ASP A 4 14.41 3.68 -12.01
C ASP A 4 13.00 3.34 -12.52
N TYR A 5 12.02 3.36 -11.61
CA TYR A 5 10.63 3.06 -11.94
C TYR A 5 10.09 4.06 -12.98
N ASP A 6 9.54 3.54 -14.08
CA ASP A 6 8.89 4.31 -15.13
C ASP A 6 7.47 3.77 -15.36
N LYS A 7 6.46 4.58 -15.06
CA LYS A 7 5.05 4.22 -15.21
C LYS A 7 4.65 3.86 -16.65
N GLU A 8 5.37 4.36 -17.65
CA GLU A 8 5.07 4.11 -19.07
C GLU A 8 5.84 2.92 -19.64
N ASP A 9 6.79 2.33 -18.90
CA ASP A 9 7.55 1.17 -19.36
C ASP A 9 6.63 -0.06 -19.52
N PRO A 10 6.59 -0.69 -20.72
CA PRO A 10 5.83 -1.92 -20.94
C PRO A 10 6.34 -3.14 -20.14
N PHE A 11 7.57 -3.09 -19.62
CA PHE A 11 8.14 -4.16 -18.79
C PHE A 11 7.93 -3.96 -17.29
N GLU A 12 7.43 -2.79 -16.85
CA GLU A 12 7.04 -2.56 -15.46
C GLU A 12 5.65 -3.16 -15.18
N MET A 13 5.48 -3.75 -14.00
CA MET A 13 4.18 -4.25 -13.58
C MET A 13 3.20 -3.08 -13.39
N LYS A 14 2.09 -3.11 -14.12
CA LYS A 14 1.00 -2.14 -13.97
C LYS A 14 -0.09 -2.71 -13.09
N THR A 15 -0.31 -2.10 -11.94
CA THR A 15 -1.49 -2.39 -11.12
C THR A 15 -2.68 -1.69 -11.73
N ILE A 16 -3.77 -2.42 -11.95
CA ILE A 16 -5.00 -1.92 -12.55
C ILE A 16 -6.07 -1.88 -11.48
N GLU A 17 -6.76 -0.75 -11.35
CA GLU A 17 -7.91 -0.63 -10.46
C GLU A 17 -9.09 -1.44 -11.04
N ILE A 18 -9.73 -2.24 -10.20
CA ILE A 18 -11.01 -2.86 -10.56
C ILE A 18 -12.13 -1.89 -10.13
N PRO A 19 -12.93 -1.35 -11.08
CA PRO A 19 -13.97 -0.39 -10.75
C PRO A 19 -14.99 -0.93 -9.75
N GLY A 20 -15.51 -0.05 -8.89
CA GLY A 20 -16.53 -0.39 -7.89
C GLY A 20 -15.98 -0.93 -6.56
N GLY A 21 -14.66 -0.95 -6.38
CA GLY A 21 -14.03 -1.26 -5.11
C GLY A 21 -14.11 -0.13 -4.08
N ASN A 22 -13.96 -0.47 -2.80
CA ASN A 22 -13.75 0.50 -1.72
C ASN A 22 -12.26 0.52 -1.36
N ILE A 23 -11.53 1.50 -1.89
CA ILE A 23 -10.07 1.60 -1.74
C ILE A 23 -9.63 1.78 -0.28
N VAL A 24 -10.44 2.45 0.57
CA VAL A 24 -10.17 2.59 2.02
C VAL A 24 -10.21 1.22 2.68
N HIS A 25 -11.26 0.44 2.38
CA HIS A 25 -11.39 -0.92 2.93
C HIS A 25 -10.28 -1.84 2.44
N GLN A 26 -9.89 -1.76 1.17
CA GLN A 26 -8.77 -2.53 0.63
C GLN A 26 -7.45 -2.18 1.33
N ALA A 27 -7.16 -0.88 1.52
CA ALA A 27 -5.97 -0.45 2.24
C ALA A 27 -5.95 -0.97 3.69
N GLN A 28 -7.11 -1.00 4.35
CA GLN A 28 -7.24 -1.60 5.68
C GLN A 28 -6.95 -3.10 5.66
N VAL A 29 -7.61 -3.86 4.78
CA VAL A 29 -7.41 -5.33 4.68
C VAL A 29 -5.96 -5.65 4.37
N MET A 30 -5.35 -4.98 3.38
CA MET A 30 -3.93 -5.18 3.07
C MET A 30 -3.04 -4.91 4.29
N SER A 31 -3.34 -3.86 5.05
CA SER A 31 -2.58 -3.53 6.27
C SER A 31 -2.71 -4.61 7.35
N GLU A 32 -3.91 -5.15 7.54
CA GLU A 32 -4.17 -6.25 8.49
C GLU A 32 -3.39 -7.51 8.10
N GLU A 33 -3.43 -7.90 6.81
CA GLU A 33 -2.71 -9.07 6.31
C GLU A 33 -1.18 -8.93 6.48
N PHE A 34 -0.60 -7.79 6.12
CA PHE A 34 0.84 -7.57 6.28
C PHE A 34 1.28 -7.54 7.74
N ARG A 35 0.48 -6.95 8.63
CA ARG A 35 0.72 -7.03 10.08
C ARG A 35 0.70 -8.48 10.55
N ASP A 36 -0.31 -9.25 10.15
CA ASP A 36 -0.47 -10.65 10.59
C ASP A 36 0.65 -11.56 10.06
N MET A 37 1.27 -11.18 8.93
CA MET A 37 2.49 -11.80 8.41
C MET A 37 3.78 -11.37 9.14
N GLY A 38 3.70 -10.45 10.12
CA GLY A 38 4.83 -10.01 10.94
C GLY A 38 5.56 -8.77 10.45
N THR A 39 4.98 -8.02 9.51
CA THR A 39 5.50 -6.70 9.13
C THR A 39 5.36 -5.73 10.30
N THR A 40 6.30 -4.81 10.48
CA THR A 40 6.19 -3.72 11.46
C THR A 40 5.43 -2.52 10.88
N GLU A 41 4.97 -1.61 11.75
CA GLU A 41 4.25 -0.40 11.33
C GLU A 41 5.09 0.45 10.35
N ASP A 42 6.35 0.70 10.68
CA ASP A 42 7.27 1.49 9.85
C ASP A 42 7.58 0.80 8.50
N GLU A 43 7.75 -0.53 8.51
CA GLU A 43 7.96 -1.29 7.27
C GLU A 43 6.72 -1.20 6.37
N LEU A 44 5.52 -1.33 6.93
CA LEU A 44 4.29 -1.25 6.16
C LEU A 44 4.09 0.14 5.55
N LEU A 45 4.36 1.22 6.30
CA LEU A 45 4.32 2.59 5.76
C LEU A 45 5.30 2.77 4.60
N ASN A 46 6.52 2.23 4.73
CA ASN A 46 7.50 2.24 3.65
C ASN A 46 7.01 1.48 2.42
N MET A 47 6.38 0.32 2.61
CA MET A 47 5.81 -0.48 1.51
C MET A 47 4.73 0.28 0.75
N PHE A 48 3.82 1.00 1.44
CA PHE A 48 2.82 1.86 0.80
C PHE A 48 3.44 2.96 -0.07
N SER A 49 4.61 3.49 0.30
CA SER A 49 5.28 4.55 -0.48
C SER A 49 6.15 4.02 -1.62
N ASN A 50 6.30 2.69 -1.76
CA ASN A 50 7.23 2.08 -2.69
C ASN A 50 6.51 1.47 -3.92
N PRO A 51 6.78 1.94 -5.16
CA PRO A 51 6.16 1.44 -6.39
C PRO A 51 6.30 -0.07 -6.63
N PHE A 52 7.31 -0.71 -6.04
CA PHE A 52 7.48 -2.16 -6.10
C PHE A 52 6.24 -2.90 -5.54
N TYR A 53 5.58 -2.34 -4.52
CA TYR A 53 4.36 -2.90 -3.94
C TYR A 53 3.12 -2.30 -4.61
N GLY A 54 2.92 -2.61 -5.88
CA GLY A 54 1.95 -1.92 -6.74
C GLY A 54 0.53 -1.75 -6.18
N GLY A 55 0.00 -2.76 -5.47
CA GLY A 55 -1.32 -2.67 -4.81
C GLY A 55 -1.35 -1.66 -3.65
N LEU A 56 -0.34 -1.71 -2.76
CA LEU A 56 -0.19 -0.76 -1.67
C LEU A 56 0.09 0.65 -2.21
N TYR A 57 0.99 0.76 -3.18
CA TYR A 57 1.36 2.03 -3.81
C TYR A 57 0.19 2.69 -4.54
N MET A 58 -0.66 1.91 -5.23
CA MET A 58 -1.90 2.44 -5.81
C MET A 58 -2.80 3.03 -4.72
N ALA A 59 -3.03 2.31 -3.63
CA ALA A 59 -3.84 2.81 -2.52
C ALA A 59 -3.23 4.09 -1.92
N TYR A 60 -1.91 4.16 -1.79
CA TYR A 60 -1.19 5.36 -1.33
C TYR A 60 -1.39 6.56 -2.28
N VAL A 61 -1.27 6.36 -3.58
CA VAL A 61 -1.48 7.42 -4.59
C VAL A 61 -2.93 7.91 -4.61
N GLN A 62 -3.91 7.02 -4.44
CA GLN A 62 -5.33 7.38 -4.46
C GLN A 62 -5.82 8.03 -3.15
N LEU A 63 -5.39 7.53 -2.00
CA LEU A 63 -5.86 7.96 -0.68
C LEU A 63 -5.03 9.10 -0.08
N GLY A 64 -3.77 9.22 -0.52
CA GLY A 64 -2.80 10.13 0.05
C GLY A 64 -2.19 9.64 1.36
N ARG A 65 -1.02 10.21 1.69
CA ARG A 65 -0.18 9.83 2.83
C ARG A 65 -0.93 9.83 4.16
N GLU A 66 -1.60 10.94 4.50
CA GLU A 66 -2.26 11.09 5.81
C GLU A 66 -3.34 10.04 6.06
N THR A 67 -4.08 9.66 5.00
CA THR A 67 -5.14 8.65 5.09
C THR A 67 -4.53 7.27 5.33
N VAL A 68 -3.46 6.92 4.59
CA VAL A 68 -2.75 5.66 4.77
C VAL A 68 -2.14 5.56 6.17
N GLU A 69 -1.46 6.62 6.64
CA GLU A 69 -0.88 6.64 7.99
C GLU A 69 -1.95 6.40 9.07
N LYS A 70 -3.13 7.03 8.94
CA LYS A 70 -4.26 6.79 9.86
C LYS A 70 -4.75 5.34 9.83
N ILE A 71 -4.85 4.73 8.65
CA ILE A 71 -5.30 3.34 8.49
C ILE A 71 -4.29 2.40 9.16
N VAL A 72 -3.00 2.55 8.82
CA VAL A 72 -1.94 1.71 9.37
C VAL A 72 -1.89 1.85 10.89
N PHE A 73 -1.89 3.07 11.43
CA PHE A 73 -1.91 3.30 12.87
C PHE A 73 -3.11 2.62 13.56
N GLN A 74 -4.31 2.68 12.98
CA GLN A 74 -5.49 2.02 13.53
C GLN A 74 -5.35 0.49 13.55
N VAL A 75 -4.75 -0.08 12.51
CA VAL A 75 -4.52 -1.53 12.38
C VAL A 75 -3.56 -2.05 13.45
N TYR A 76 -2.52 -1.30 13.82
CA TYR A 76 -1.58 -1.70 14.87
C TYR A 76 -2.11 -1.39 16.28
N LYS A 77 -2.80 -0.26 16.47
CA LYS A 77 -3.37 0.11 17.77
C LYS A 77 -4.44 -0.88 18.25
N LYS A 78 -5.20 -1.50 17.35
CA LYS A 78 -6.26 -2.47 17.69
C LYS A 78 -5.75 -3.72 18.43
N TYR A 79 -4.44 -3.98 18.41
CA TYR A 79 -3.81 -5.18 18.97
C TYR A 79 -2.76 -4.89 20.07
N MET A 80 -2.69 -3.64 20.55
CA MET A 80 -1.97 -3.25 21.77
C MET A 80 -2.95 -3.08 22.93
#